data_AF-A0A0F7KF78-F1
#
_entry.id   AF-A0A0F7KF78-F1
#
_cell.length_a   1.000
_cell.length_b   1.000
_cell.length_c   1.000
_cell.angle_alpha   90.00
_cell.angle_beta   90.00
_cell.angle_gamma   90.00
#
_symmetry.space_group_name_H-M   'P 1'
#
loop_
_entity.id
_entity.type
_entity.pdbx_description
1 polymer ?
#
loop_
_entity_poly.entity_id
_entity_poly.type
_entity_poly.pdbx_seq_one_letter_code
_entity_poly.pdbx_strand_id
1 'polypeptide(L)' 'MAAAGGHIGLGTTSQFGAGQGVVAIANASAAPSVYPADGGVLFVKDGAFIYRGAKGTVTRSAPA' A
#
# COMPACT_ATOMS: atom_id res chain seq x y z
N MET A 1 21.63 -21.36 -7.60
CA MET A 1 20.64 -20.48 -8.23
C MET A 1 20.10 -19.56 -7.15
N ALA A 2 20.45 -18.27 -7.14
CA ALA A 2 19.78 -17.33 -6.24
C ALA A 2 18.33 -17.21 -6.71
N ALA A 3 17.34 -17.42 -5.83
CA ALA A 3 15.95 -17.17 -6.18
C ALA A 3 15.85 -15.71 -6.62
N ALA A 4 15.45 -15.45 -7.86
CA ALA A 4 15.12 -14.10 -8.31
C ALA A 4 14.07 -13.60 -7.31
N GLY A 5 14.45 -12.62 -6.48
CA GLY A 5 13.64 -12.19 -5.33
C GLY A 5 12.25 -11.80 -5.80
N GLY A 6 11.26 -12.65 -5.54
CA GLY A 6 9.89 -12.43 -5.97
C GLY A 6 9.36 -11.13 -5.39
N HIS A 7 8.75 -10.31 -6.23
CA HIS A 7 8.05 -9.11 -5.80
C HIS A 7 6.58 -9.43 -5.51
N ILE A 8 5.95 -8.62 -4.66
CA ILE A 8 4.51 -8.68 -4.37
C ILE A 8 3.85 -7.47 -5.02
N GLY A 9 2.89 -7.73 -5.90
CA GLY A 9 2.06 -6.68 -6.53
C GLY A 9 0.67 -6.65 -5.92
N LEU A 10 0.27 -5.50 -5.36
CA LEU A 10 -1.07 -5.26 -4.83
C LEU A 10 -1.78 -4.23 -5.71
N GLY A 11 -2.75 -4.68 -6.51
CA GLY A 11 -3.44 -3.84 -7.49
C GLY A 11 -2.61 -3.49 -8.73
N THR A 12 -1.46 -4.15 -8.92
CA THR A 12 -0.61 -4.05 -10.12
C THR A 12 0.15 -5.35 -10.34
N THR A 13 0.43 -5.69 -11.60
CA THR A 13 1.18 -6.91 -11.98
C THR A 13 2.48 -6.60 -12.71
N SER A 14 2.78 -5.32 -12.97
CA SER A 14 3.94 -4.92 -13.78
C SER A 14 4.66 -3.65 -13.31
N GLN A 15 4.09 -2.89 -12.38
CA GLN A 15 4.64 -1.58 -11.98
C GLN A 15 5.51 -1.69 -10.72
N PHE A 16 6.69 -2.31 -10.85
CA PHE A 16 7.64 -2.53 -9.75
C PHE A 16 8.79 -1.52 -9.69
N GLY A 17 8.79 -0.51 -10.57
CA GLY A 17 9.83 0.54 -10.58
C GLY A 17 11.26 0.02 -10.80
N ALA A 18 11.41 -1.07 -11.56
CA ALA A 18 12.66 -1.83 -11.71
C ALA A 18 13.25 -2.40 -10.41
N GLY A 19 12.49 -2.42 -9.31
CA GLY A 19 12.89 -3.00 -8.03
C GLY A 19 12.91 -4.53 -8.04
N GLN A 20 13.74 -5.11 -7.17
CA GLN A 20 13.84 -6.55 -6.95
C GLN A 20 13.48 -6.87 -5.49
N GLY A 21 12.62 -7.86 -5.25
CA GLY A 21 12.14 -8.20 -3.90
C GLY A 21 11.27 -7.11 -3.23
N VAL A 22 10.57 -6.29 -4.02
CA VAL A 22 9.78 -5.16 -3.53
C VAL A 22 8.28 -5.47 -3.41
N VAL A 23 7.57 -4.63 -2.65
CA VAL A 23 6.10 -4.62 -2.62
C VAL A 23 5.60 -3.38 -3.37
N ALA A 24 4.98 -3.58 -4.52
CA ALA A 24 4.33 -2.52 -5.28
C ALA A 24 2.85 -2.43 -4.89
N ILE A 25 2.38 -1.23 -4.56
CA ILE A 25 0.98 -0.99 -4.17
C ILE A 25 0.42 0.09 -5.07
N ALA A 26 -0.59 -0.25 -5.87
CA ALA A 26 -1.29 0.72 -6.69
C ALA A 26 -2.13 1.67 -5.82
N ASN A 27 -2.42 2.86 -6.36
CA ASN A 27 -3.35 3.79 -5.73
C ASN A 27 -4.72 3.11 -5.54
N ALA A 28 -5.31 3.28 -4.37
CA ALA A 28 -6.68 2.91 -4.10
C ALA A 28 -7.61 3.72 -5.02
N SER A 29 -8.47 3.03 -5.76
CA SER A 29 -9.48 3.66 -6.63
C SER A 29 -10.41 4.58 -5.82
N ALA A 30 -10.78 4.15 -4.62
CA ALA A 30 -11.47 4.95 -3.62
C ALA A 30 -10.76 4.82 -2.25
N ALA A 31 -10.55 5.94 -1.57
CA ALA A 31 -10.00 5.91 -0.22
C ALA A 31 -11.01 5.29 0.74
N PRO A 32 -10.59 4.40 1.67
CA PRO A 32 -11.48 3.83 2.67
C PRO A 32 -12.15 4.93 3.50
N SER A 33 -13.49 4.90 3.60
CA SER A 33 -14.31 5.88 4.34
C SER A 33 -14.91 5.33 5.65
N VAL A 34 -14.88 4.02 5.88
CA VAL A 34 -15.32 3.37 7.15
C VAL A 34 -14.12 2.83 7.92
N TYR A 35 -14.05 3.09 9.23
CA TYR A 35 -12.94 2.58 10.06
C TYR A 35 -13.18 1.11 10.40
N PRO A 36 -12.15 0.25 10.35
CA PRO A 36 -12.29 -1.11 10.87
C PRO A 36 -12.50 -1.07 12.39
N ALA A 37 -13.21 -2.08 12.92
CA ALA A 37 -13.50 -2.19 14.35
C ALA A 37 -12.20 -2.34 15.17
N ASP A 38 -11.25 -3.11 14.64
CA ASP A 38 -9.91 -3.34 15.20
C ASP A 38 -8.84 -3.21 14.11
N GLY A 39 -7.59 -2.94 14.50
CA GLY A 39 -6.47 -2.81 13.56
C GLY A 39 -6.56 -1.58 12.67
N GLY A 40 -6.41 -1.76 11.36
CA GLY A 40 -6.41 -0.67 10.38
C GLY A 40 -6.25 -1.14 8.95
N VAL A 41 -6.40 -0.20 8.02
CA VAL A 41 -6.24 -0.42 6.58
C VAL A 41 -5.05 0.40 6.08
N LEU A 42 -4.12 -0.28 5.43
CA LEU A 42 -3.01 0.34 4.72
C LEU A 42 -3.34 0.47 3.23
N PHE A 43 -3.17 1.66 2.68
CA PHE A 43 -3.44 1.92 1.27
C PHE A 43 -2.55 3.04 0.72
N VAL A 44 -2.42 3.10 -0.60
CA VAL A 44 -1.78 4.22 -1.28
C VAL A 44 -2.86 5.12 -1.88
N LYS A 45 -2.74 6.42 -1.72
CA LYS A 45 -3.63 7.39 -2.37
C LYS A 45 -2.80 8.57 -2.89
N ASP A 46 -2.93 8.83 -4.18
CA ASP A 46 -2.19 9.87 -4.89
C ASP A 46 -0.68 9.79 -4.63
N GLY A 47 -0.13 8.56 -4.63
CA GLY A 47 1.29 8.25 -4.38
C GLY A 47 1.68 8.20 -2.90
N ALA A 48 0.82 8.63 -1.99
CA ALA A 48 1.11 8.66 -0.56
C ALA A 48 0.79 7.34 0.13
N PHE A 49 1.66 6.90 1.03
CA PHE A 49 1.42 5.74 1.89
C PHE A 49 0.62 6.15 3.14
N ILE A 50 -0.59 5.60 3.28
CA ILE A 50 -1.56 6.00 4.29
C ILE A 50 -2.04 4.78 5.08
N TYR A 51 -1.98 4.87 6.41
CA TYR A 51 -2.60 3.93 7.33
C TYR A 51 -3.81 4.57 8.00
N ARG A 52 -4.97 3.91 7.92
CA ARG A 52 -6.20 4.30 8.60
C ARG A 52 -6.53 3.28 9.67
N GLY A 53 -6.22 3.62 10.91
CA GLY A 53 -6.50 2.80 12.08
C GLY A 53 -7.98 2.77 12.45
N ALA A 54 -8.32 1.87 13.35
CA ALA A 54 -9.59 1.90 14.06
C ALA A 54 -9.78 3.26 14.76
N LYS A 55 -11.04 3.68 14.90
CA LYS A 55 -11.47 4.89 15.63
C LYS A 55 -11.05 6.26 15.08
N GLY A 56 -10.63 6.39 13.81
CA GLY A 56 -10.43 7.72 13.24
C GLY A 56 -9.04 7.99 12.70
N THR A 57 -8.02 7.36 13.27
CA THR A 57 -6.64 7.83 13.10
C THR A 57 -6.14 7.56 11.70
N VAL A 58 -5.85 8.64 10.96
CA VAL A 58 -5.21 8.57 9.64
C VAL A 58 -3.77 9.04 9.77
N THR A 59 -2.83 8.16 9.42
CA THR A 59 -1.40 8.46 9.41
C THR A 59 -0.90 8.40 7.97
N ARG A 60 -0.32 9.50 7.49
CA ARG A 60 0.41 9.54 6.22
C ARG A 60 1.90 9.44 6.55
N SER A 61 2.52 8.32 6.17
CA SER A 61 3.92 8.04 6.54
C SER A 61 4.92 8.37 5.44
N ALA A 62 4.49 8.46 4.18
CA ALA A 62 5.31 8.91 3.07
C ALA A 62 4.52 9.88 2.18
N PRO A 63 5.04 11.08 1.91
CA PRO A 63 4.52 11.91 0.83
C PRO A 63 4.83 11.28 -0.54
N ALA A 64 4.17 11.81 -1.58
CA ALA A 64 4.36 11.33 -2.95
C ALA A 64 5.70 11.77 -3.53
#